data_AF-A0A8I1XX03-F1
#
_entry.id   AF-A0A8I1XX03-F1
#
_cell.length_a   1.000
_cell.length_b   1.000
_cell.length_c   1.000
_cell.angle_alpha   90.00
_cell.angle_beta   90.00
_cell.angle_gamma   90.00
#
_symmetry.space_group_name_H-M   'P 1'
#
loop_
_entity.id
_entity.type
_entity.pdbx_description
1 polymer ?
#
loop_
_entity_poly.entity_id
_entity_poly.type
_entity_poly.pdbx_seq_one_letter_code
_entity_poly.pdbx_strand_id
1 'polypeptide(L)'
;MQRLQFEMILRSRIVESAEALHRSGVSFATFSTARCNQQFWDLTKKGGFQIKAGVTPAQGIRDIFLNGHQYAFECATAMVIVLYKGVLDSILESEFNRIFADMLLYDWHYDSDLRLIQQEGSHKAAPGDILYFNNPDVSSETLEWKGENVVKLKEDLFYGHGIGILPAKGIIDSLNQHRRPEATVSAYLTDEVIYPDFIYLSQFAAEGNRKNEISLHTLYQQEYSHHIHAVIGGRQYIRG
;
A
#
# COMPACT_ATOMS: atom_id res chain seq x y z
N MET A 1 17.15 15.23 4.44
CA MET A 1 16.90 14.02 5.27
C MET A 1 17.92 12.96 4.88
N GLN A 2 18.40 12.09 5.78
CA GLN A 2 19.24 10.97 5.34
C GLN A 2 18.37 9.93 4.60
N ARG A 3 18.88 9.37 3.50
CA ARG A 3 18.14 8.44 2.62
C ARG A 3 17.42 7.32 3.38
N LEU A 4 18.11 6.69 4.33
CA LEU A 4 17.57 5.59 5.12
C LEU A 4 16.38 6.03 5.99
N GLN A 5 16.43 7.24 6.55
CA GLN A 5 15.32 7.79 7.34
C GLN A 5 14.09 8.05 6.46
N PHE A 6 14.30 8.60 5.25
CA PHE A 6 13.19 8.86 4.32
C PHE A 6 12.50 7.57 3.91
N GLU A 7 13.27 6.52 3.60
CA GLU A 7 12.71 5.22 3.27
C GLU A 7 11.85 4.67 4.41
N MET A 8 12.34 4.70 5.65
CA MET A 8 11.57 4.24 6.81
C MET A 8 10.26 5.02 7.00
N ILE A 9 10.31 6.36 6.83
CA ILE A 9 9.12 7.20 6.93
C ILE A 9 8.12 6.86 5.83
N LEU A 10 8.56 6.80 4.58
CA LEU A 10 7.67 6.52 3.45
C LEU A 10 7.05 5.13 3.57
N ARG A 11 7.82 4.12 3.96
CA ARG A 11 7.30 2.77 4.24
C ARG A 11 6.22 2.79 5.32
N SER A 12 6.46 3.49 6.44
CA SER A 12 5.45 3.67 7.49
C SER A 12 4.19 4.34 6.95
N ARG A 13 4.33 5.41 6.17
CA ARG A 13 3.19 6.13 5.59
C ARG A 13 2.41 5.31 4.58
N ILE A 14 3.06 4.43 3.82
CA ILE A 14 2.39 3.49 2.92
C ILE A 14 1.55 2.48 3.70
N VAL A 15 2.11 1.90 4.78
CA VAL A 15 1.37 0.98 5.66
C VAL A 15 0.16 1.68 6.29
N GLU A 16 0.36 2.86 6.87
CA GLU A 16 -0.72 3.67 7.44
C GLU A 16 -1.79 4.02 6.40
N SER A 17 -1.37 4.31 5.17
CA SER A 17 -2.29 4.60 4.06
C SER A 17 -3.08 3.37 3.64
N ALA A 18 -2.48 2.18 3.59
CA ALA A 18 -3.20 0.95 3.28
C ALA A 18 -4.32 0.68 4.31
N GLU A 19 -3.99 0.81 5.59
CA GLU A 19 -4.97 0.64 6.66
C GLU A 19 -6.04 1.74 6.67
N ALA A 20 -5.65 2.99 6.40
CA ALA A 20 -6.60 4.11 6.30
C ALA A 20 -7.55 3.92 5.12
N LEU A 21 -7.06 3.43 3.98
CA LEU A 21 -7.90 3.15 2.82
C LEU A 21 -8.89 2.03 3.14
N HIS A 22 -8.45 0.95 3.80
CA HIS A 22 -9.34 -0.11 4.27
C HIS A 22 -10.49 0.43 5.15
N ARG A 23 -10.20 1.40 6.04
CA ARG A 23 -11.20 2.00 6.94
C ARG A 23 -12.06 3.11 6.32
N SER A 24 -11.69 3.62 5.15
CA SER A 24 -12.34 4.78 4.53
C SER A 24 -13.75 4.52 3.98
N GLY A 25 -14.12 3.25 3.83
CA GLY A 25 -15.40 2.84 3.23
C GLY A 25 -15.39 2.79 1.70
N VAL A 26 -14.22 2.87 1.06
CA VAL A 26 -14.10 2.54 -0.38
C VAL A 26 -14.53 1.09 -0.63
N SER A 27 -15.17 0.86 -1.77
CA SER A 27 -15.62 -0.47 -2.19
C SER A 27 -14.87 -0.93 -3.45
N PHE A 28 -14.71 -2.23 -3.63
CA PHE A 28 -14.18 -2.76 -4.90
C PHE A 28 -15.16 -2.48 -6.06
N ALA A 29 -14.62 -2.18 -7.24
CA ALA A 29 -15.36 -2.13 -8.50
C ALA A 29 -14.45 -2.46 -9.68
N THR A 30 -15.01 -3.08 -10.73
CA THR A 30 -14.35 -3.14 -12.03
C THR A 30 -14.29 -1.74 -12.67
N PHE A 31 -13.46 -1.56 -13.70
CA PHE A 31 -13.42 -0.31 -14.48
C PHE A 31 -14.80 0.13 -15.01
N SER A 32 -15.65 -0.82 -15.41
CA SER A 32 -16.98 -0.51 -15.96
C SER A 32 -17.97 0.00 -14.90
N THR A 33 -17.72 -0.32 -13.63
CA THR A 33 -18.57 0.03 -12.49
C THR A 33 -17.87 1.00 -11.52
N ALA A 34 -16.73 1.55 -11.93
CA ALA A 34 -15.94 2.45 -11.11
C ALA A 34 -16.72 3.75 -10.83
N ARG A 35 -16.52 4.32 -9.64
CA ARG A 35 -17.16 5.57 -9.21
C ARG A 35 -16.20 6.41 -8.39
N CYS A 36 -16.35 7.72 -8.48
CA CYS A 36 -15.54 8.68 -7.74
C CYS A 36 -16.40 9.87 -7.31
N ASN A 37 -15.92 10.62 -6.32
CA ASN A 37 -16.52 11.90 -5.96
C ASN A 37 -16.29 12.92 -7.10
N GLN A 38 -17.38 13.28 -7.80
CA GLN A 38 -17.34 14.19 -8.93
C GLN A 38 -16.99 15.63 -8.55
N GLN A 39 -16.89 15.98 -7.28
CA GLN A 39 -16.33 17.27 -6.88
C GLN A 39 -14.83 17.37 -7.19
N PHE A 40 -14.09 16.26 -7.11
CA PHE A 40 -12.63 16.25 -7.23
C PHE A 40 -12.14 15.59 -8.53
N TRP A 41 -12.92 14.66 -9.07
CA TRP A 41 -12.50 13.80 -10.17
C TRP A 41 -13.51 13.76 -11.32
N ASP A 42 -13.01 13.69 -12.54
CA ASP A 42 -13.79 13.32 -13.73
C ASP A 42 -13.61 11.82 -13.99
N LEU A 43 -14.74 11.09 -14.02
CA LEU A 43 -14.75 9.67 -14.39
C LEU A 43 -14.61 9.55 -15.90
N THR A 44 -13.48 9.00 -16.35
CA THR A 44 -13.23 8.75 -17.77
C THR A 44 -14.09 7.61 -18.30
N LYS A 45 -14.27 7.54 -19.62
CA LYS A 45 -15.01 6.44 -20.28
C LYS A 45 -14.42 5.05 -20.02
N LYS A 46 -13.15 4.98 -19.62
CA LYS A 46 -12.45 3.73 -19.29
C LYS A 46 -12.50 3.39 -17.80
N GLY A 47 -13.14 4.20 -16.95
CA GLY A 47 -13.23 3.96 -15.51
C GLY A 47 -12.08 4.54 -14.69
N GLY A 48 -11.16 5.28 -15.31
CA GLY A 48 -10.11 6.04 -14.61
C GLY A 48 -10.61 7.37 -14.06
N PHE A 49 -9.94 7.91 -13.03
CA PHE A 49 -10.29 9.16 -12.38
C PHE A 49 -9.27 10.24 -12.73
N GLN A 50 -9.68 11.20 -13.55
CA GLN A 50 -8.86 12.35 -13.91
C GLN A 50 -9.08 13.46 -12.88
N ILE A 51 -8.01 14.04 -12.33
CA ILE A 51 -8.14 15.16 -11.39
C ILE A 51 -8.78 16.36 -12.10
N LYS A 52 -9.73 17.03 -11.43
CA LYS A 52 -10.41 18.20 -12.00
C LYS A 52 -9.52 19.43 -12.06
N ALA A 53 -9.74 20.25 -13.08
CA ALA A 53 -9.10 21.56 -13.18
C ALA A 53 -9.38 22.41 -11.93
N GLY A 54 -8.33 22.94 -11.32
CA GLY A 54 -8.40 23.74 -10.09
C GLY A 54 -8.45 22.94 -8.78
N VAL A 55 -8.48 21.61 -8.85
CA VAL A 55 -8.32 20.72 -7.69
C VAL A 55 -6.87 20.25 -7.65
N THR A 56 -6.22 20.34 -6.49
CA THR A 56 -4.85 19.85 -6.36
C THR A 56 -4.81 18.33 -6.19
N PRO A 57 -3.74 17.65 -6.64
CA PRO A 57 -3.56 16.22 -6.40
C PRO A 57 -3.70 15.83 -4.93
N ALA A 58 -3.14 16.64 -4.01
CA ALA A 58 -3.26 16.41 -2.58
C ALA A 58 -4.71 16.46 -2.09
N GLN A 59 -5.52 17.39 -2.61
CA GLN A 59 -6.96 17.47 -2.28
C GLN A 59 -7.70 16.24 -2.78
N GLY A 60 -7.52 15.86 -4.05
CA GLY A 60 -8.17 14.70 -4.64
C GLY A 60 -7.81 13.42 -3.89
N ILE A 61 -6.53 13.18 -3.62
CA ILE A 61 -6.07 11.99 -2.89
C ILE A 61 -6.65 11.96 -1.49
N ARG A 62 -6.59 13.06 -0.71
CA ARG A 62 -7.14 13.08 0.66
C ARG A 62 -8.65 12.85 0.67
N ASP A 63 -9.39 13.34 -0.32
CA ASP A 63 -10.83 13.14 -0.39
C ASP A 63 -11.21 11.65 -0.48
N ILE A 64 -10.41 10.82 -1.16
CA ILE A 64 -10.64 9.37 -1.23
C ILE A 64 -10.63 8.75 0.17
N PHE A 65 -9.75 9.19 1.07
CA PHE A 65 -9.65 8.64 2.43
C PHE A 65 -10.73 9.20 3.37
N LEU A 66 -11.15 10.46 3.16
CA LEU A 66 -12.16 11.13 3.99
C LEU A 66 -13.59 10.72 3.59
N ASN A 67 -13.82 10.56 2.30
CA ASN A 67 -15.13 10.30 1.69
C ASN A 67 -15.14 8.97 0.93
N GLY A 68 -14.42 7.95 1.42
CA GLY A 68 -14.22 6.69 0.71
C GLY A 68 -15.51 6.00 0.27
N HIS A 69 -16.59 6.14 1.04
CA HIS A 69 -17.92 5.67 0.65
C HIS A 69 -18.45 6.25 -0.68
N GLN A 70 -17.88 7.33 -1.22
CA GLN A 70 -18.16 7.91 -2.55
C GLN A 70 -17.32 7.32 -3.68
N TYR A 71 -16.39 6.41 -3.38
CA TYR A 71 -15.47 5.83 -4.34
C TYR A 71 -15.58 4.30 -4.43
N ALA A 72 -15.40 3.79 -5.65
CA ALA A 72 -15.15 2.39 -5.91
C ALA A 72 -14.24 2.21 -7.13
N PHE A 73 -13.23 1.36 -6.99
CA PHE A 73 -12.20 1.14 -8.00
C PHE A 73 -11.57 -0.25 -7.83
N GLU A 74 -10.70 -0.63 -8.75
CA GLU A 74 -10.05 -1.95 -8.75
C GLU A 74 -8.75 -1.97 -7.92
N CYS A 75 -8.17 -3.16 -7.74
CA CYS A 75 -7.06 -3.38 -6.80
C CYS A 75 -5.74 -2.68 -7.17
N ALA A 76 -5.35 -2.61 -8.44
CA ALA A 76 -4.17 -1.89 -8.91
C ALA A 76 -4.29 -0.37 -8.65
N THR A 77 -5.44 0.25 -9.00
CA THR A 77 -5.74 1.65 -8.69
C THR A 77 -5.66 1.89 -7.18
N ALA A 78 -6.14 0.95 -6.37
CA ALA A 78 -6.02 1.04 -4.91
C ALA A 78 -4.56 1.07 -4.44
N MET A 79 -3.68 0.25 -5.02
CA MET A 79 -2.25 0.28 -4.71
C MET A 79 -1.64 1.64 -5.05
N VAL A 80 -1.94 2.16 -6.24
CA VAL A 80 -1.46 3.48 -6.68
C VAL A 80 -1.94 4.60 -5.74
N ILE A 81 -3.22 4.58 -5.30
CA ILE A 81 -3.76 5.54 -4.32
C ILE A 81 -3.02 5.45 -2.98
N VAL A 82 -2.77 4.23 -2.48
CA VAL A 82 -2.01 4.02 -1.24
C VAL A 82 -0.60 4.60 -1.36
N LEU A 83 0.09 4.32 -2.47
CA LEU A 83 1.44 4.84 -2.72
C LEU A 83 1.43 6.37 -2.80
N TYR A 84 0.48 6.97 -3.53
CA TYR A 84 0.34 8.42 -3.60
C TYR A 84 0.08 9.05 -2.23
N LYS A 85 -0.79 8.45 -1.41
CA LYS A 85 -1.04 8.95 -0.05
C LYS A 85 0.21 8.83 0.83
N GLY A 86 0.93 7.72 0.73
CA GLY A 86 2.20 7.52 1.42
C GLY A 86 3.22 8.60 1.07
N VAL A 87 3.36 8.92 -0.23
CA VAL A 87 4.25 9.98 -0.71
C VAL A 87 3.77 11.35 -0.24
N LEU A 88 2.49 11.68 -0.40
CA LEU A 88 1.90 12.95 0.05
C LEU A 88 2.19 13.25 1.52
N ASP A 89 2.18 12.21 2.37
CA ASP A 89 2.44 12.35 3.81
C ASP A 89 3.94 12.32 4.17
N SER A 90 4.81 12.15 3.19
CA SER A 90 6.26 12.03 3.37
C SER A 90 7.05 13.20 2.77
N ILE A 91 6.48 13.89 1.79
CA ILE A 91 7.12 15.02 1.09
C ILE A 91 6.39 16.34 1.35
N LEU A 92 6.94 17.45 0.84
CA LEU A 92 6.23 18.73 0.86
C LEU A 92 4.98 18.66 -0.04
N GLU A 93 3.82 19.07 0.47
CA GLU A 93 2.58 19.09 -0.31
C GLU A 93 2.68 19.94 -1.58
N SER A 94 3.43 21.04 -1.54
CA SER A 94 3.70 21.86 -2.73
C SER A 94 4.46 21.08 -3.80
N GLU A 95 5.42 20.24 -3.40
CA GLU A 95 6.15 19.38 -4.32
C GLU A 95 5.27 18.26 -4.84
N PHE A 96 4.45 17.63 -3.99
CA PHE A 96 3.48 16.62 -4.41
C PHE A 96 2.52 17.15 -5.49
N ASN A 97 1.93 18.32 -5.24
CA ASN A 97 1.02 18.97 -6.18
C ASN A 97 1.72 19.39 -7.47
N ARG A 98 3.03 19.68 -7.43
CA ARG A 98 3.83 20.05 -8.60
C ARG A 98 4.18 18.85 -9.46
N ILE A 99 4.65 17.75 -8.86
CA ILE A 99 5.13 16.56 -9.59
C ILE A 99 3.99 15.64 -10.04
N PHE A 100 2.77 15.79 -9.50
CA PHE A 100 1.61 14.99 -9.89
C PHE A 100 0.44 15.83 -10.42
N ALA A 101 0.74 16.99 -11.03
CA ALA A 101 -0.26 18.02 -11.34
C ALA A 101 -1.40 17.57 -12.29
N ASP A 102 -1.17 16.57 -13.14
CA ASP A 102 -2.16 16.03 -14.10
C ASP A 102 -2.52 14.58 -13.77
N MET A 103 -2.83 14.33 -12.49
CA MET A 103 -3.05 12.99 -11.97
C MET A 103 -4.25 12.28 -12.63
N LEU A 104 -3.98 11.09 -13.17
CA LEU A 104 -4.97 10.12 -13.60
C LEU A 104 -4.79 8.83 -12.79
N LEU A 105 -5.84 8.42 -12.08
CA LEU A 105 -5.88 7.13 -11.37
C LEU A 105 -6.56 6.09 -12.25
N TYR A 106 -5.82 5.09 -12.75
CA TYR A 106 -6.38 4.06 -13.63
C TYR A 106 -5.44 2.84 -13.74
N ASP A 107 -5.80 1.67 -13.20
CA ASP A 107 -4.91 0.49 -13.20
C ASP A 107 -3.54 0.83 -12.56
N TRP A 108 -2.47 0.23 -13.07
CA TRP A 108 -1.08 0.65 -12.86
C TRP A 108 -0.68 1.89 -13.68
N HIS A 109 -1.61 2.69 -14.18
CA HIS A 109 -1.27 4.00 -14.72
C HIS A 109 -0.92 4.93 -13.55
N TYR A 110 0.38 5.15 -13.39
CA TYR A 110 0.94 6.12 -12.46
C TYR A 110 1.77 7.14 -13.23
N ASP A 111 1.84 8.35 -12.70
CA ASP A 111 2.76 9.37 -13.18
C ASP A 111 4.21 8.84 -13.10
N SER A 112 4.99 9.00 -14.16
CA SER A 112 6.40 8.61 -14.19
C SER A 112 7.21 9.14 -13.01
N ASP A 113 6.77 10.22 -12.38
CA ASP A 113 7.34 10.79 -11.17
C ASP A 113 7.11 9.96 -9.90
N LEU A 114 6.20 8.98 -9.88
CA LEU A 114 6.09 8.05 -8.75
C LEU A 114 7.30 7.08 -8.71
N ARG A 115 7.91 6.82 -9.88
CA ARG A 115 9.08 5.94 -10.09
C ARG A 115 9.04 4.65 -9.27
N LEU A 116 8.24 3.69 -9.73
CA LEU A 116 8.21 2.36 -9.13
C LEU A 116 9.40 1.51 -9.59
N ILE A 117 10.01 0.82 -8.64
CA ILE A 117 11.05 -0.18 -8.84
C ILE A 117 10.41 -1.55 -8.65
N GLN A 118 10.68 -2.46 -9.58
CA GLN A 118 10.24 -3.84 -9.55
C GLN A 118 11.47 -4.75 -9.48
N GLN A 119 11.48 -5.71 -8.56
CA GLN A 119 12.55 -6.70 -8.41
C GLN A 119 12.01 -8.04 -7.92
N GLU A 120 12.84 -9.08 -7.99
CA GLU A 120 12.56 -10.38 -7.40
C GLU A 120 13.07 -10.47 -5.95
N GLY A 121 12.42 -11.30 -5.13
CA GLY A 121 12.83 -11.60 -3.77
C GLY A 121 11.76 -11.26 -2.73
N SER A 122 10.54 -11.76 -2.88
CA SER A 122 9.41 -11.48 -1.97
C SER A 122 9.65 -11.97 -0.54
N HIS A 123 10.53 -12.97 -0.36
CA HIS A 123 11.01 -13.42 0.95
C HIS A 123 11.80 -12.35 1.73
N LYS A 124 12.27 -11.28 1.07
CA LYS A 124 12.94 -10.12 1.68
C LYS A 124 12.05 -8.88 1.73
N ALA A 125 10.79 -9.00 1.32
CA ALA A 125 9.87 -7.87 1.27
C ALA A 125 9.67 -7.26 2.66
N ALA A 126 9.72 -5.94 2.71
CA ALA A 126 9.53 -5.14 3.91
C ALA A 126 8.11 -4.55 3.95
N PRO A 127 7.65 -4.10 5.13
CA PRO A 127 6.43 -3.31 5.22
C PRO A 127 6.43 -2.12 4.25
N GLY A 128 5.29 -1.91 3.60
CA GLY A 128 5.09 -0.90 2.56
C GLY A 128 5.46 -1.35 1.14
N ASP A 129 6.04 -2.54 0.95
CA ASP A 129 6.19 -3.11 -0.39
C ASP A 129 4.83 -3.59 -0.93
N ILE A 130 4.66 -3.47 -2.25
CA ILE A 130 3.56 -4.09 -2.98
C ILE A 130 3.99 -5.47 -3.48
N LEU A 131 3.15 -6.46 -3.26
CA LEU A 131 3.36 -7.85 -3.67
C LEU A 131 2.15 -8.34 -4.47
N TYR A 132 2.30 -9.49 -5.13
CA TYR A 132 1.24 -10.08 -5.92
C TYR A 132 1.02 -11.56 -5.58
N PHE A 133 -0.23 -11.91 -5.23
CA PHE A 133 -0.69 -13.29 -5.16
C PHE A 133 -1.29 -13.70 -6.51
N ASN A 134 -0.74 -14.73 -7.14
CA ASN A 134 -1.24 -15.25 -8.40
C ASN A 134 -2.25 -16.37 -8.16
N ASN A 135 -3.35 -16.39 -8.93
CA ASN A 135 -4.32 -17.50 -8.97
C ASN A 135 -4.32 -18.13 -10.37
N PRO A 136 -3.38 -19.06 -10.64
CA PRO A 136 -3.15 -19.58 -11.99
C PRO A 136 -4.34 -20.39 -12.54
N ASP A 137 -5.14 -20.98 -11.66
CA ASP A 137 -6.28 -21.82 -12.02
C ASP A 137 -7.64 -21.13 -11.85
N VAL A 138 -7.68 -19.80 -11.97
CA VAL A 138 -8.92 -19.00 -11.91
C VAL A 138 -9.98 -19.48 -12.89
N SER A 139 -11.25 -19.38 -12.50
CA SER A 139 -12.40 -19.62 -13.40
C SER A 139 -12.53 -18.51 -14.44
N SER A 140 -12.92 -18.87 -15.67
CA SER A 140 -13.21 -17.90 -16.74
C SER A 140 -14.42 -17.01 -16.44
N GLU A 141 -15.25 -17.40 -15.47
CA GLU A 141 -16.44 -16.63 -15.04
C GLU A 141 -16.10 -15.53 -14.04
N THR A 142 -14.91 -15.59 -13.41
CA THR A 142 -14.51 -14.73 -12.29
C THR A 142 -13.07 -14.25 -12.48
N LEU A 143 -12.74 -13.74 -13.67
CA LEU A 143 -11.38 -13.36 -14.06
C LEU A 143 -10.77 -12.24 -13.19
N GLU A 144 -11.60 -11.48 -12.48
CA GLU A 144 -11.16 -10.51 -11.47
C GLU A 144 -10.43 -11.18 -10.29
N TRP A 145 -10.61 -12.49 -10.08
CA TRP A 145 -9.92 -13.29 -9.06
C TRP A 145 -8.66 -13.99 -9.59
N LYS A 146 -8.12 -13.57 -10.73
CA LYS A 146 -6.87 -14.10 -11.30
C LYS A 146 -5.63 -13.84 -10.43
N GLY A 147 -5.76 -12.96 -9.46
CA GLY A 147 -4.76 -12.67 -8.45
C GLY A 147 -5.13 -11.43 -7.66
N GLU A 148 -4.25 -11.03 -6.75
CA GLU A 148 -4.47 -9.88 -5.88
C GLU A 148 -3.15 -9.13 -5.65
N ASN A 149 -3.18 -7.82 -5.95
CA ASN A 149 -2.12 -6.91 -5.51
C ASN A 149 -2.32 -6.57 -4.04
N VAL A 150 -1.24 -6.62 -3.25
CA VAL A 150 -1.33 -6.35 -1.82
C VAL A 150 -0.23 -5.44 -1.32
N VAL A 151 -0.54 -4.65 -0.29
CA VAL A 151 0.47 -3.95 0.51
C VAL A 151 0.90 -4.86 1.66
N LYS A 152 2.19 -5.16 1.80
CA LYS A 152 2.71 -5.84 3.00
C LYS A 152 2.66 -4.88 4.19
N LEU A 153 1.92 -5.24 5.23
CA LEU A 153 1.78 -4.41 6.45
C LEU A 153 2.80 -4.85 7.51
N LYS A 154 3.03 -6.16 7.63
CA LYS A 154 4.04 -6.80 8.48
C LYS A 154 4.27 -8.23 7.98
N GLU A 155 5.01 -9.04 8.73
CA GLU A 155 5.51 -10.35 8.30
C GLU A 155 4.50 -11.22 7.53
N ASP A 156 3.36 -11.53 8.15
CA ASP A 156 2.26 -12.30 7.56
C ASP A 156 0.93 -11.53 7.68
N LEU A 157 0.93 -10.27 7.25
CA LEU A 157 -0.29 -9.48 7.19
C LEU A 157 -0.24 -8.52 6.00
N PHE A 158 -1.29 -8.54 5.21
CA PHE A 158 -1.36 -7.87 3.92
C PHE A 158 -2.70 -7.18 3.75
N TYR A 159 -2.71 -6.01 3.11
CA TYR A 159 -3.93 -5.36 2.65
C TYR A 159 -4.13 -5.65 1.16
N GLY A 160 -5.21 -6.36 0.83
CA GLY A 160 -5.74 -6.49 -0.54
C GLY A 160 -7.04 -5.70 -0.69
N HIS A 161 -7.20 -4.96 -1.77
CA HIS A 161 -8.39 -4.14 -1.97
C HIS A 161 -9.57 -4.99 -2.47
N GLY A 162 -10.64 -5.05 -1.68
CA GLY A 162 -11.80 -5.91 -1.92
C GLY A 162 -11.78 -7.19 -1.07
N ILE A 163 -10.59 -7.71 -0.76
CA ILE A 163 -10.41 -8.86 0.15
C ILE A 163 -10.25 -8.40 1.62
N GLY A 164 -9.63 -7.24 1.85
CA GLY A 164 -9.39 -6.68 3.17
C GLY A 164 -7.98 -6.97 3.70
N ILE A 165 -7.83 -6.93 5.03
CA ILE A 165 -6.55 -7.17 5.71
C ILE A 165 -6.50 -8.60 6.22
N LEU A 166 -5.64 -9.44 5.64
CA LEU A 166 -5.55 -10.87 5.92
C LEU A 166 -4.10 -11.37 5.94
N PRO A 167 -3.81 -12.49 6.62
CA PRO A 167 -2.56 -13.23 6.42
C PRO A 167 -2.52 -13.88 5.02
N ALA A 168 -1.34 -14.31 4.57
CA ALA A 168 -1.14 -14.90 3.24
C ALA A 168 -2.09 -16.07 2.99
N LYS A 169 -2.28 -16.94 3.99
CA LYS A 169 -3.21 -18.06 3.91
C LYS A 169 -4.65 -17.60 3.61
N GLY A 170 -5.11 -16.53 4.26
CA GLY A 170 -6.47 -16.00 4.05
C GLY A 170 -6.69 -15.46 2.64
N ILE A 171 -5.67 -14.81 2.06
CA ILE A 171 -5.70 -14.35 0.67
C ILE A 171 -5.72 -15.53 -0.29
N ILE A 172 -4.82 -16.51 -0.09
CA ILE A 172 -4.77 -17.73 -0.90
C ILE A 172 -6.11 -18.49 -0.85
N ASP A 173 -6.69 -18.64 0.34
CA ASP A 173 -8.00 -19.29 0.51
C ASP A 173 -9.12 -18.54 -0.23
N SER A 174 -9.10 -17.21 -0.21
CA SER A 174 -10.08 -16.36 -0.92
C SER A 174 -9.95 -16.50 -2.44
N LEU A 175 -8.73 -16.50 -2.97
CA LEU A 175 -8.46 -16.72 -4.39
C LEU A 175 -8.85 -18.15 -4.82
N ASN A 176 -8.52 -19.15 -3.99
CA ASN A 176 -8.77 -20.56 -4.29
C ASN A 176 -10.26 -20.92 -4.39
N GLN A 177 -11.15 -20.13 -3.79
CA GLN A 177 -12.61 -20.28 -3.91
C GLN A 177 -13.14 -19.96 -5.31
N HIS A 178 -12.36 -19.24 -6.13
CA HIS A 178 -12.74 -18.76 -7.46
C HIS A 178 -11.99 -19.49 -8.58
N ARG A 179 -11.50 -20.70 -8.31
CA ARG A 179 -10.81 -21.54 -9.30
C ARG A 179 -11.79 -22.31 -10.17
N ARG A 180 -11.37 -22.67 -11.38
CA ARG A 180 -12.14 -23.54 -12.28
C ARG A 180 -12.34 -24.93 -11.67
N PRO A 181 -13.37 -25.69 -12.10
CA PRO A 181 -13.50 -27.11 -11.75
C PRO A 181 -12.22 -27.89 -12.06
N GLU A 182 -11.88 -28.86 -11.21
CA GLU A 182 -10.68 -29.70 -11.32
C GLU A 182 -9.34 -28.93 -11.27
N ALA A 183 -9.31 -27.71 -10.72
CA ALA A 183 -8.09 -26.94 -10.51
C ALA A 183 -7.08 -27.67 -9.61
N THR A 184 -5.85 -27.82 -10.10
CA THR A 184 -4.78 -28.56 -9.42
C THR A 184 -3.72 -27.66 -8.81
N VAL A 185 -3.61 -26.41 -9.27
CA VAL A 185 -2.65 -25.43 -8.76
C VAL A 185 -3.35 -24.47 -7.80
N SER A 186 -2.82 -24.35 -6.58
CA SER A 186 -3.28 -23.36 -5.60
C SER A 186 -2.78 -21.98 -6.00
N ALA A 187 -3.50 -20.93 -5.59
CA ALA A 187 -2.95 -19.59 -5.54
C ALA A 187 -1.70 -19.54 -4.63
N TYR A 188 -0.77 -18.62 -4.96
CA TYR A 188 0.51 -18.49 -4.28
C TYR A 188 1.06 -17.06 -4.38
N LEU A 189 1.93 -16.68 -3.44
CA LEU A 189 2.68 -15.43 -3.48
C LEU A 189 3.79 -15.53 -4.54
N THR A 190 3.81 -14.61 -5.49
CA THR A 190 4.89 -14.54 -6.49
C THR A 190 6.19 -14.02 -5.88
N ASP A 191 7.30 -14.12 -6.60
CA ASP A 191 8.59 -13.58 -6.14
C ASP A 191 8.74 -12.08 -6.43
N GLU A 192 7.74 -11.44 -7.04
CA GLU A 192 7.74 -10.04 -7.42
C GLU A 192 7.53 -9.11 -6.22
N VAL A 193 8.33 -8.04 -6.17
CA VAL A 193 8.25 -6.96 -5.20
C VAL A 193 8.30 -5.62 -5.92
N ILE A 194 7.33 -4.75 -5.64
CA ILE A 194 7.25 -3.40 -6.18
C ILE A 194 7.31 -2.37 -5.04
N TYR A 195 8.10 -1.32 -5.19
CA TYR A 195 8.20 -0.23 -4.21
C TYR A 195 8.61 1.10 -4.87
N PRO A 196 8.35 2.25 -4.24
CA PRO A 196 8.77 3.55 -4.78
C PRO A 196 10.29 3.75 -4.76
N ASP A 197 10.83 4.51 -5.70
CA ASP A 197 12.22 4.98 -5.67
C ASP A 197 12.41 5.97 -4.51
N PHE A 198 12.79 5.43 -3.35
CA PHE A 198 13.04 6.19 -2.13
C PHE A 198 14.13 7.26 -2.31
N ILE A 199 15.12 7.02 -3.18
CA ILE A 199 16.19 8.00 -3.43
C ILE A 199 15.57 9.21 -4.14
N TYR A 200 14.87 8.94 -5.23
CA TYR A 200 14.25 9.98 -6.04
C TYR A 200 13.27 10.81 -5.21
N LEU A 201 12.37 10.17 -4.46
CA LEU A 201 11.33 10.88 -3.72
C LEU A 201 11.88 11.67 -2.52
N SER A 202 13.02 11.26 -1.96
CA SER A 202 13.64 11.94 -0.81
C SER A 202 14.06 13.39 -1.10
N GLN A 203 14.26 13.75 -2.37
CA GLN A 203 14.64 15.12 -2.76
C GLN A 203 13.50 16.14 -2.58
N PHE A 204 12.25 15.66 -2.47
CA PHE A 204 11.06 16.51 -2.29
C PHE A 204 10.64 16.66 -0.81
N ALA A 205 11.35 15.99 0.10
CA ALA A 205 11.05 16.03 1.53
C ALA A 205 11.54 17.33 2.19
N ALA A 206 10.79 17.82 3.18
CA ALA A 206 11.20 18.99 3.96
C ALA A 206 12.50 18.73 4.73
N GLU A 207 13.45 19.67 4.71
CA GLU A 207 14.68 19.59 5.51
C GLU A 207 14.42 19.54 7.03
N GLY A 208 13.22 19.95 7.46
CA GLY A 208 12.77 20.11 8.84
C GLY A 208 11.97 18.94 9.44
N ASN A 209 11.73 17.83 8.73
CA ASN A 209 10.96 16.67 9.23
C ASN A 209 11.60 15.93 10.43
N ARG A 210 12.70 16.45 10.99
CA ARG A 210 13.39 16.00 12.21
C ARG A 210 12.57 16.10 13.52
N LYS A 211 11.41 16.77 13.54
CA LYS A 211 10.67 17.05 14.79
C LYS A 211 9.46 16.16 15.07
N ASN A 212 8.90 15.48 14.06
CA ASN A 212 7.89 14.43 14.29
C ASN A 212 8.51 13.05 14.61
N GLU A 213 9.84 12.95 14.52
CA GLU A 213 10.64 11.72 14.72
C GLU A 213 10.57 11.18 16.17
N ILE A 214 10.39 12.04 17.18
CA ILE A 214 10.38 11.57 18.58
C ILE A 214 9.03 10.96 18.96
N SER A 215 7.92 11.47 18.42
CA SER A 215 6.59 11.02 18.87
C SER A 215 6.21 9.66 18.29
N LEU A 216 6.52 9.39 17.02
CA LEU A 216 6.22 8.08 16.39
C LEU A 216 7.19 6.98 16.85
N HIS A 217 8.48 7.28 17.02
CA HIS A 217 9.45 6.30 17.51
C HIS A 217 9.19 5.90 18.98
N THR A 218 8.76 6.84 19.84
CA THR A 218 8.37 6.52 21.21
C THR A 218 7.09 5.68 21.28
N LEU A 219 6.11 5.93 20.41
CA LEU A 219 4.87 5.13 20.34
C LEU A 219 5.16 3.70 19.86
N TYR A 220 5.97 3.54 18.81
CA TYR A 220 6.37 2.22 18.30
C TYR A 220 7.18 1.43 19.34
N GLN A 221 8.12 2.06 20.05
CA GLN A 221 8.89 1.36 21.09
C GLN A 221 8.05 1.00 22.32
N GLN A 222 7.06 1.83 22.70
CA GLN A 222 6.17 1.49 23.81
C GLN A 222 5.21 0.34 23.48
N GLU A 223 4.75 0.24 22.25
CA GLU A 223 3.79 -0.80 21.84
C GLU A 223 4.45 -2.19 21.67
N TYR A 224 5.75 -2.22 21.32
CA TYR A 224 6.48 -3.47 21.05
C TYR A 224 7.51 -3.90 22.11
N SER A 225 7.75 -3.12 23.17
CA SER A 225 8.73 -3.47 24.22
C SER A 225 8.17 -4.29 25.40
N HIS A 226 6.87 -4.63 25.42
CA HIS A 226 6.28 -5.30 26.59
C HIS A 226 6.43 -6.83 26.65
N HIS A 227 7.29 -7.46 25.85
CA HIS A 227 7.46 -8.92 25.88
C HIS A 227 8.91 -9.41 25.74
N ILE A 228 9.84 -8.94 26.57
CA ILE A 228 11.06 -9.72 26.87
C ILE A 228 11.43 -9.58 28.36
N HIS A 229 10.96 -10.51 29.20
CA HIS A 229 11.68 -10.89 30.42
C HIS A 229 12.53 -12.12 30.07
N ALA A 230 13.84 -11.91 29.87
CA ALA A 230 14.81 -12.99 29.87
C ALA A 230 15.58 -12.93 31.19
N VAL A 231 15.23 -13.81 32.12
CA VAL A 231 16.06 -14.12 33.29
C VAL A 231 17.10 -15.13 32.83
N ILE A 232 18.37 -14.71 32.73
CA ILE A 232 19.49 -15.62 32.49
C ILE A 232 20.17 -15.87 33.84
N GLY A 233 20.13 -17.15 34.25
CA GLY A 233 20.63 -17.63 35.54
C GLY A 233 22.15 -17.47 35.69
N GLY A 234 22.55 -16.80 36.76
CA GLY A 234 23.93 -16.79 37.23
C GLY A 234 24.26 -18.07 37.98
N ARG A 235 25.11 -18.93 37.42
CA ARG A 235 25.80 -19.97 38.18
C ARG A 235 26.94 -19.33 38.98
N GLN A 236 26.82 -19.34 40.30
CA GLN A 236 27.93 -19.12 41.23
C GLN A 236 28.83 -20.37 41.24
N TYR A 237 30.12 -20.18 41.02
CA TYR A 237 31.14 -21.16 41.39
C TYR A 237 31.60 -20.89 42.83
N ILE A 238 31.49 -21.90 43.69
CA ILE A 238 32.11 -21.91 45.03
C ILE A 238 33.20 -22.99 45.06
N ARG A 239 34.43 -22.49 45.28
CA ARG A 239 35.63 -23.03 45.95
C ARG A 239 36.15 -24.45 45.67
N GLY A 240 37.42 -24.47 45.29
CA GLY A 240 38.50 -25.31 45.81
C GLY A 240 39.80 -24.51 45.71
#